data_AF-A0A366MDC4-F1
#
_entry.id   AF-A0A366MDC4-F1
#
_cell.length_a   1.000
_cell.length_b   1.000
_cell.length_c   1.000
_cell.angle_alpha   90.00
_cell.angle_beta   90.00
_cell.angle_gamma   90.00
#
_symmetry.space_group_name_H-M   'P 1'
#
loop_
_entity.id
_entity.type
_entity.pdbx_description
1 polymer ?
#
loop_
_entity_poly.entity_id
_entity_poly.type
_entity_poly.pdbx_seq_one_letter_code
_entity_poly.pdbx_strand_id
1 'polypeptide(L)' 'MDKKNIRDNIMDKIESCCGVVCSDCEWFPEDCAGCPSIQGKVFWTKFLNIDICEIYQCCINEKEYKHCGECLDLSCKR' A
#
# COMPACT_ATOMS: atom_id res chain seq x y z
N MET A 1 -30.70 20.40 14.08
CA MET A 1 -29.42 20.78 13.48
C MET A 1 -28.33 20.40 14.47
N ASP A 2 -27.80 19.19 14.39
CA ASP A 2 -26.69 18.74 15.24
C ASP A 2 -25.72 17.91 14.39
N LYS A 3 -24.91 18.62 13.60
CA LYS A 3 -23.80 18.07 12.79
C LYS A 3 -22.57 17.77 13.67
N LYS A 4 -22.75 17.15 14.84
CA LYS A 4 -21.68 16.98 15.84
C LYS A 4 -21.51 15.53 16.32
N ASN A 5 -21.57 14.56 15.40
CA ASN A 5 -21.10 13.20 15.73
C ASN A 5 -20.66 12.38 14.49
N ILE A 6 -20.03 13.02 13.49
CA ILE A 6 -19.39 12.34 12.33
C ILE A 6 -17.86 12.47 12.44
N ARG A 7 -17.33 12.25 13.63
CA ARG A 7 -15.88 12.09 13.85
C ARG A 7 -15.70 10.88 14.74
N ASP A 8 -16.23 9.74 14.28
CA ASP A 8 -15.71 8.46 14.71
C ASP A 8 -14.20 8.49 14.49
N ASN A 9 -13.45 8.19 15.55
CA ASN A 9 -12.00 8.18 15.62
C ASN A 9 -11.35 7.68 14.32
N ILE A 10 -10.89 8.61 13.47
CA ILE A 10 -10.22 8.27 12.21
C ILE A 10 -8.78 7.90 12.58
N MET A 11 -8.52 6.60 12.73
CA MET A 11 -7.16 6.09 12.61
C MET A 11 -6.69 6.42 11.19
N ASP A 12 -5.52 7.04 11.04
CA ASP A 12 -5.00 7.38 9.71
C ASP A 12 -4.86 6.11 8.87
N LYS A 13 -5.56 6.06 7.73
CA LYS A 13 -5.47 4.94 6.78
C LYS A 13 -4.07 4.88 6.21
N ILE A 14 -3.47 3.69 6.26
CA ILE A 14 -2.16 3.45 5.64
C ILE A 14 -2.41 2.86 4.26
N GLU A 15 -2.13 3.61 3.21
CA GLU A 15 -2.27 3.17 1.83
C GLU A 15 -0.90 2.78 1.25
N SER A 16 -0.88 1.67 0.52
CA SER A 16 0.29 1.25 -0.26
C SER A 16 0.27 1.88 -1.65
N CYS A 17 1.42 1.91 -2.33
CA CYS A 17 1.53 2.44 -3.68
C CYS A 17 0.66 1.68 -4.72
N CYS A 18 0.23 0.46 -4.43
CA CYS A 18 -0.66 -0.31 -5.32
C CYS A 18 -2.16 -0.13 -5.02
N GLY A 19 -2.51 0.70 -4.02
CA GLY A 19 -3.90 0.95 -3.62
C GLY A 19 -4.45 -0.01 -2.55
N VAL A 20 -3.66 -0.99 -2.08
CA VAL A 20 -4.04 -1.79 -0.90
C VAL A 20 -3.98 -0.90 0.34
N VAL A 21 -5.08 -0.86 1.10
CA VAL A 21 -5.14 -0.20 2.41
C VAL A 21 -4.54 -1.16 3.44
N CYS A 22 -3.28 -0.94 3.81
CA CYS A 22 -2.54 -1.77 4.76
C CYS A 22 -3.21 -1.81 6.13
N SER A 23 -3.81 -0.70 6.59
CA SER A 23 -4.52 -0.66 7.87
C SER A 23 -5.77 -1.55 7.92
N ASP A 24 -6.28 -1.95 6.75
CA ASP A 24 -7.46 -2.82 6.61
C ASP A 24 -7.03 -4.28 6.28
N CYS A 25 -5.72 -4.57 6.28
CA CYS A 25 -5.15 -5.89 5.96
C CYS A 25 -5.12 -6.81 7.19
N GLU A 26 -5.49 -8.08 7.03
CA GLU A 26 -5.52 -9.08 8.12
C GLU A 26 -4.15 -9.34 8.79
N TRP A 27 -3.05 -9.05 8.08
CA TRP A 27 -1.68 -9.23 8.55
C TRP A 27 -1.12 -8.00 9.27
N PHE A 28 -1.84 -6.88 9.25
CA PHE A 28 -1.43 -5.63 9.90
C PHE A 28 -1.98 -5.56 11.33
N PRO A 29 -1.22 -5.08 12.34
CA PRO A 29 0.20 -4.69 12.29
C PRO A 29 1.18 -5.82 12.67
N GLU A 30 0.67 -6.96 13.18
CA GLU A 30 1.48 -7.98 13.85
C GLU A 30 2.51 -8.63 12.92
N ASP A 31 2.07 -9.13 11.77
CA ASP A 31 2.94 -9.82 10.80
C ASP A 31 3.48 -8.87 9.72
N CYS A 32 2.93 -7.65 9.62
CA CYS A 32 3.28 -6.66 8.61
C CYS A 32 3.00 -5.24 9.09
N ALA A 33 4.02 -4.38 9.13
CA ALA A 33 3.87 -2.97 9.53
C ALA A 33 3.35 -2.04 8.39
N GLY A 34 2.89 -2.62 7.28
CA GLY A 34 2.42 -1.89 6.11
C GLY A 34 3.53 -1.50 5.12
N CYS A 35 3.19 -1.50 3.82
CA CYS A 35 4.15 -1.32 2.72
C CYS A 35 5.06 -0.09 2.84
N PRO A 36 4.57 1.10 3.26
CA PRO A 36 5.44 2.27 3.43
C PRO A 36 6.51 2.07 4.52
N SER A 37 6.15 1.41 5.63
CA SER A 37 7.06 1.20 6.76
C SER A 37 8.12 0.13 6.45
N ILE A 38 7.70 -0.97 5.82
CA ILE A 38 8.60 -2.10 5.51
C ILE A 38 9.28 -1.96 4.13
N GLN A 39 9.07 -0.85 3.43
CA GLN A 39 9.65 -0.57 2.12
C GLN A 39 9.38 -1.68 1.09
N GLY A 40 8.15 -2.18 1.05
CA GLY A 40 7.72 -3.23 0.14
C GLY A 40 8.24 -4.65 0.44
N LYS A 41 8.97 -4.86 1.54
CA LYS A 41 9.47 -6.18 2.00
C LYS A 41 8.40 -6.99 2.75
N VAL A 42 7.26 -7.20 2.10
CA VAL A 42 6.12 -7.98 2.63
C VAL A 42 6.47 -9.46 2.79
N PHE A 43 5.84 -10.15 3.76
CA PHE A 43 6.23 -11.52 4.14
C PHE A 43 6.20 -12.52 2.98
N TRP A 44 5.28 -12.35 2.03
CA TRP A 44 5.08 -13.29 0.93
C TRP A 44 6.17 -13.24 -0.15
N THR A 45 7.04 -12.21 -0.17
CA THR A 45 8.16 -12.15 -1.12
C THR A 45 9.09 -13.35 -1.00
N LYS A 46 9.23 -13.89 0.21
CA LYS A 46 9.99 -15.12 0.50
C LYS A 46 9.46 -16.34 -0.26
N PHE A 47 8.14 -16.44 -0.45
CA PHE A 47 7.55 -17.56 -1.20
C PHE A 47 7.84 -17.47 -2.70
N LEU A 48 8.14 -16.28 -3.21
CA LEU A 48 8.48 -16.02 -4.59
C LEU A 48 10.00 -15.92 -4.82
N ASN A 49 10.81 -16.06 -3.77
CA ASN A 49 12.26 -15.86 -3.80
C ASN A 49 12.66 -14.49 -4.40
N ILE A 50 11.92 -13.44 -4.05
CA ILE A 50 12.22 -12.04 -4.35
C ILE A 50 12.43 -11.26 -3.06
N ASP A 51 13.18 -10.16 -3.10
CA ASP A 51 13.48 -9.37 -1.88
C ASP A 51 12.41 -8.32 -1.58
N ILE A 52 11.86 -7.67 -2.62
CA ILE A 52 10.93 -6.55 -2.55
C ILE A 52 9.74 -6.84 -3.48
N CYS A 53 8.53 -6.47 -3.09
CA CYS A 53 7.36 -6.49 -3.96
C CYS A 53 7.65 -5.73 -5.27
N GLU A 54 7.46 -6.38 -6.41
CA GLU A 54 7.79 -5.82 -7.74
C GLU A 54 7.03 -4.53 -8.05
N ILE A 55 5.79 -4.38 -7.55
CA ILE A 55 5.03 -3.12 -7.72
C ILE A 55 5.67 -2.01 -6.90
N TYR A 56 6.12 -2.29 -5.67
CA TYR A 56 6.80 -1.30 -4.85
C TYR A 56 8.15 -0.92 -5.46
N GLN A 57 8.91 -1.91 -5.91
CA GLN A 57 10.18 -1.72 -6.60
C GLN A 57 10.02 -0.83 -7.83
N CYS A 58 9.10 -1.17 -8.74
CA CYS A 58 8.84 -0.39 -9.94
C CYS A 58 8.28 1.01 -9.62
N CYS A 59 7.24 1.10 -8.78
CA CYS A 59 6.53 2.36 -8.53
C CYS A 59 7.37 3.34 -7.70
N ILE A 60 7.93 2.90 -6.58
CA ILE A 60 8.59 3.78 -5.61
C ILE A 60 10.08 3.91 -5.90
N ASN A 61 10.78 2.78 -6.07
CA ASN A 61 12.25 2.79 -6.13
C ASN A 61 12.78 3.14 -7.53
N GLU A 62 12.07 2.76 -8.60
CA GLU A 62 12.54 2.95 -9.98
C GLU A 62 11.89 4.16 -10.66
N LYS A 63 10.56 4.25 -10.63
CA LYS A 63 9.81 5.32 -11.31
C LYS A 63 9.55 6.55 -10.44
N GLU A 64 9.82 6.47 -9.12
CA GLU A 64 9.62 7.55 -8.15
C GLU A 64 8.19 8.13 -8.13
N TYR A 65 7.20 7.29 -8.43
CA TYR A 65 5.79 7.64 -8.37
C TYR A 65 5.25 7.53 -6.95
N LYS A 66 4.17 8.27 -6.67
CA LYS A 66 3.48 8.16 -5.37
C LYS A 66 2.65 6.88 -5.27
N HIS A 67 2.03 6.50 -6.38
CA HIS A 67 1.22 5.29 -6.50
C HIS A 67 1.20 4.80 -7.95
N CYS A 68 0.95 3.50 -8.16
CA CYS A 68 1.05 2.85 -9.45
C CYS A 68 0.04 3.41 -10.48
N GLY A 69 -1.01 4.09 -10.03
CA GLY A 69 -1.97 4.80 -10.91
C GLY A 69 -1.37 5.97 -11.70
N GLU A 70 -0.17 6.44 -11.36
CA GLU A 70 0.57 7.44 -12.18
C GLU A 70 1.22 6.79 -13.41
N CYS A 71 1.30 5.45 -13.45
CA CYS A 71 1.93 4.72 -14.54
C CYS A 71 0.97 4.55 -15.73
N LEU A 72 1.28 5.23 -16.85
CA LEU A 72 0.52 5.10 -18.11
C LEU A 72 0.54 3.69 -18.69
N ASP A 73 1.61 2.92 -18.42
CA ASP A 73 1.75 1.52 -18.87
C ASP A 73 0.80 0.58 -18.12
N LEU A 74 0.35 0.95 -16.92
CA LEU A 74 -0.59 0.17 -16.09
C LEU A 74 -2.04 0.37 -16.53
N SER A 75 -2.30 1.18 -17.56
CA SER A 75 -3.65 1.41 -18.05
C SER A 75 -4.28 0.10 -18.51
N CYS A 76 -5.39 -0.27 -17.86
CA CYS A 76 -6.24 -1.32 -18.39
C CYS A 76 -6.76 -0.81 -19.75
N LYS A 77 -6.38 -1.46 -20.85
CA LYS A 77 -7.02 -1.21 -22.14
C LYS A 77 -8.50 -1.49 -21.94
N ARG A 78 -9.30 -0.43 -21.93
CA ARG A 78 -10.76 -0.52 -21.84
C ARG A 78 -11.32 -1.31 -23.02
#